data_AF-A0A3D5E3R2-F1
#
_entry.id   AF-A0A3D5E3R2-F1
#
_cell.length_a   1.000
_cell.length_b   1.000
_cell.length_c   1.000
_cell.angle_alpha   90.00
_cell.angle_beta   90.00
_cell.angle_gamma   90.00
#
_symmetry.space_group_name_H-M   'P 1'
#
loop_
_entity.id
_entity.type
_entity.pdbx_description
1 polymer ?
#
loop_
_entity_poly.entity_id
_entity_poly.type
_entity_poly.pdbx_seq_one_letter_code
_entity_poly.pdbx_strand_id
1 'polypeptide(L)'
;MLLKLLRFSIDFINVVVQKKRFSLLFYTSAVVIRILIVVLLILGFPVLESHDFWYFHHGGDQNYYFDFANVLVEGGSNQYFSVNLGWPAIMAIMMHIFDVTLFSELLPYVVIFNGIMLGGLSVVLVGKLTARLLNSVIAGYFAGFLWAVMPWLIYLLLWPHPYADLVRMPYVPGVAWLQGLP
;
A
#
# COMPACT_ATOMS: atom_id res chain seq x y z
N MET A 1 38.60 21.25 31.15
CA MET A 1 37.25 20.68 31.39
C MET A 1 36.26 21.12 30.33
N LEU A 2 36.12 22.42 30.05
CA LEU A 2 35.19 22.99 29.05
C LEU A 2 35.31 22.38 27.64
N LEU A 3 36.53 22.23 27.11
CA LEU A 3 36.82 21.65 25.79
C LEU A 3 36.37 20.17 25.64
N LYS A 4 36.41 19.38 26.73
CA LYS A 4 35.94 17.98 26.70
C LYS A 4 34.42 17.89 26.65
N LEU A 5 33.72 18.78 27.36
CA LEU A 5 32.26 18.88 27.32
C LEU A 5 31.75 19.33 25.95
N LEU A 6 32.39 20.35 25.36
CA LEU A 6 32.08 20.81 24.00
C LEU A 6 32.25 19.70 22.95
N ARG A 7 33.35 18.94 23.02
CA ARG A 7 33.59 17.82 22.12
C ARG A 7 32.55 16.71 22.27
N PHE A 8 32.21 16.34 23.51
CA PHE A 8 31.15 15.38 23.78
C PHE A 8 29.78 15.82 23.23
N SER A 9 29.41 17.10 23.42
CA SER A 9 28.15 17.63 22.88
C SER A 9 28.12 17.58 21.35
N ILE A 10 29.21 17.93 20.67
CA ILE A 10 29.32 17.86 19.21
C ILE A 10 29.24 16.41 18.72
N ASP A 11 29.97 15.49 19.34
CA ASP A 11 29.95 14.08 18.99
C ASP A 11 28.56 13.47 19.20
N PHE A 12 27.88 13.82 20.29
CA PHE A 12 26.51 13.41 20.57
C PHE A 12 25.52 13.93 19.52
N ILE A 13 25.60 15.21 19.16
CA ILE A 13 24.77 15.81 18.10
C ILE A 13 25.03 15.09 16.77
N ASN A 14 26.28 14.84 16.42
CA ASN A 14 26.64 14.13 15.19
C ASN A 14 26.06 12.71 15.16
N VAL A 15 26.12 11.96 16.25
CA VAL A 15 25.53 10.62 16.35
C VAL A 15 24.01 10.67 16.20
N VAL A 16 23.32 11.62 16.84
CA VAL A 16 21.86 11.78 16.73
C VAL A 16 21.46 12.16 15.31
N VAL A 17 22.18 13.09 14.68
CA VAL A 17 21.94 13.52 13.30
C VAL A 17 22.18 12.36 12.33
N GLN A 18 23.26 11.60 12.49
CA GLN A 18 23.54 10.43 11.67
C GLN A 18 22.46 9.36 11.81
N LYS A 19 22.01 9.05 13.04
CA LYS A 19 20.92 8.09 13.27
C LYS A 19 19.61 8.53 12.61
N LYS A 20 19.26 9.82 12.70
CA LYS A 20 18.05 10.36 12.03
C LYS A 20 18.17 10.29 10.51
N ARG A 21 19.33 10.67 9.94
CA ARG A 21 19.61 10.59 8.50
C ARG A 21 19.52 9.15 8.00
N PHE A 22 20.13 8.19 8.71
CA PHE A 22 20.06 6.79 8.35
C PHE A 22 18.61 6.28 8.40
N SER A 23 17.85 6.60 9.45
CA SER A 23 16.44 6.19 9.53
C SER A 23 15.64 6.75 8.37
N LEU A 24 15.83 8.03 8.02
CA LEU A 24 15.13 8.64 6.88
C LEU A 24 15.47 7.91 5.58
N LEU A 25 16.76 7.75 5.27
CA LEU A 25 17.23 7.06 4.07
C LEU A 25 16.66 5.64 3.99
N PHE A 26 16.70 4.88 5.08
CA PHE A 26 16.17 3.52 5.11
C PHE A 26 14.69 3.46 4.75
N TYR A 27 13.86 4.26 5.43
CA TYR A 27 12.41 4.24 5.19
C TYR A 27 12.08 4.78 3.79
N THR A 28 12.75 5.83 3.33
CA THR A 28 12.58 6.32 1.95
C THR A 28 12.91 5.23 0.93
N SER A 29 14.04 4.54 1.08
CA SER A 29 14.41 3.43 0.19
C SER A 29 13.39 2.29 0.23
N ALA A 30 12.91 1.89 1.41
CA ALA A 30 11.90 0.84 1.54
C ALA A 30 10.55 1.25 0.90
N VAL A 31 10.15 2.52 1.03
CA VAL A 31 8.98 3.07 0.35
C VAL A 31 9.15 3.04 -1.16
N VAL A 32 10.32 3.46 -1.67
CA VAL A 32 10.62 3.39 -3.11
C VAL A 32 10.53 1.95 -3.62
N ILE A 33 11.11 0.98 -2.90
CA ILE A 33 11.00 -0.44 -3.24
C ILE A 33 9.54 -0.89 -3.28
N ARG A 34 8.73 -0.50 -2.28
CA ARG A 34 7.30 -0.82 -2.25
C ARG A 34 6.57 -0.26 -3.47
N ILE A 35 6.81 0.99 -3.83
CA ILE A 35 6.20 1.62 -4.99
C ILE A 35 6.64 0.94 -6.28
N LEU A 36 7.93 0.58 -6.41
CA LEU A 36 8.43 -0.16 -7.57
C LEU A 36 7.73 -1.52 -7.70
N ILE A 37 7.52 -2.24 -6.60
CA ILE A 37 6.75 -3.50 -6.60
C ILE A 37 5.31 -3.27 -7.07
N VAL A 38 4.64 -2.24 -6.55
CA VAL A 38 3.28 -1.85 -6.95
C VAL A 38 3.23 -1.53 -8.45
N VAL A 39 4.19 -0.76 -8.97
CA VAL A 39 4.30 -0.43 -10.41
C VAL A 39 4.54 -1.69 -11.24
N LEU A 40 5.42 -2.57 -10.82
CA LEU A 40 5.66 -3.82 -11.53
C LEU A 40 4.40 -4.68 -11.58
N LEU A 41 3.64 -4.76 -10.48
CA LEU A 41 2.36 -5.46 -10.45
C LEU A 41 1.32 -4.82 -11.37
N ILE A 42 1.25 -3.48 -11.45
CA ILE A 42 0.40 -2.77 -12.44
C ILE A 42 0.78 -3.18 -13.87
N LEU A 43 2.08 -3.29 -14.15
CA LEU A 43 2.60 -3.70 -15.46
C LEU A 43 2.49 -5.21 -15.71
N GLY A 44 1.82 -5.96 -14.83
CA GLY A 44 1.63 -7.40 -14.97
C GLY A 44 2.90 -8.21 -14.66
N PHE A 45 3.82 -7.66 -13.86
CA PHE A 45 5.04 -8.33 -13.45
C PHE A 45 5.13 -8.51 -11.91
N PRO A 46 5.31 -9.75 -11.43
CA PRO A 46 5.28 -10.99 -12.21
C PRO A 46 3.84 -11.31 -12.68
N VAL A 47 3.71 -12.10 -13.75
CA VAL A 47 2.41 -12.40 -14.35
C VAL A 47 1.53 -13.07 -13.32
N LEU A 48 0.42 -12.43 -12.98
CA LEU A 48 -0.61 -13.03 -12.15
C LEU A 48 -1.41 -13.95 -13.07
N GLU A 49 -1.44 -15.24 -12.77
CA GLU A 49 -2.18 -16.21 -13.59
C GLU A 49 -3.67 -15.85 -13.65
N SER A 50 -4.25 -16.13 -14.81
CA SER A 50 -5.47 -15.54 -15.35
C SER A 50 -6.63 -15.45 -14.34
N HIS A 51 -7.10 -14.23 -14.12
CA HIS A 51 -8.51 -13.93 -14.21
C HIS A 51 -8.70 -13.01 -15.40
N ASP A 52 -9.71 -13.30 -16.22
CA ASP A 52 -10.01 -12.64 -17.48
C ASP A 52 -9.80 -11.13 -17.43
N PHE A 53 -8.94 -10.61 -18.30
CA PHE A 53 -8.88 -9.21 -18.73
C PHE A 53 -9.38 -8.19 -17.69
N TRP A 54 -8.49 -7.69 -16.83
CA TRP A 54 -8.73 -6.53 -15.95
C TRP A 54 -9.82 -6.67 -14.89
N TYR A 55 -10.34 -7.88 -14.70
CA TYR A 55 -11.23 -8.14 -13.58
C TYR A 55 -10.40 -8.79 -12.46
N PHE A 56 -10.38 -8.15 -11.28
CA PHE A 56 -10.33 -8.92 -10.03
C PHE A 56 -11.30 -10.09 -10.16
N HIS A 57 -11.06 -11.19 -9.43
CA HIS A 57 -12.05 -12.24 -9.14
C HIS A 57 -13.40 -12.04 -9.83
N HIS A 58 -13.75 -12.91 -10.77
CA HIS A 58 -15.16 -13.13 -11.09
C HIS A 58 -15.99 -13.04 -9.78
N GLY A 59 -16.76 -11.95 -9.60
CA GLY A 59 -17.36 -11.62 -8.30
C GLY A 59 -18.13 -10.29 -8.18
N GLY A 60 -17.81 -9.22 -8.91
CA GLY A 60 -18.63 -7.99 -8.94
C GLY A 60 -18.42 -6.97 -7.80
N ASP A 61 -17.52 -7.24 -6.84
CA ASP A 61 -17.33 -6.39 -5.65
C ASP A 61 -16.88 -4.95 -5.95
N GLN A 62 -16.06 -4.73 -6.99
CA GLN A 62 -15.67 -3.38 -7.39
C GLN A 62 -16.84 -2.56 -7.91
N ASN A 63 -17.71 -3.20 -8.69
CA ASN A 63 -18.92 -2.58 -9.18
C ASN A 63 -19.84 -2.28 -8.00
N TYR A 64 -19.97 -3.19 -7.02
CA TYR A 64 -20.70 -2.89 -5.78
C TYR A 64 -20.10 -1.71 -5.00
N TYR A 65 -18.77 -1.58 -4.95
CA TYR A 65 -18.11 -0.43 -4.31
C TYR A 65 -18.37 0.87 -5.07
N PHE A 66 -18.29 0.85 -6.40
CA PHE A 66 -18.50 2.00 -7.27
C PHE A 66 -19.97 2.42 -7.33
N ASP A 67 -20.90 1.47 -7.46
CA ASP A 67 -22.34 1.72 -7.43
C ASP A 67 -22.77 2.31 -6.09
N PHE A 68 -22.22 1.81 -4.98
CA PHE A 68 -22.46 2.41 -3.67
C PHE A 68 -21.85 3.83 -3.59
N ALA A 69 -20.66 4.04 -4.15
CA ALA A 69 -20.08 5.38 -4.21
C ALA A 69 -20.96 6.36 -5.01
N ASN A 70 -21.52 5.96 -6.15
CA ASN A 70 -22.48 6.75 -6.93
C ASN A 70 -23.72 7.12 -6.10
N VAL A 71 -24.30 6.15 -5.40
CA VAL A 71 -25.46 6.40 -4.52
C VAL A 71 -25.12 7.43 -3.43
N LEU A 72 -23.90 7.36 -2.86
CA LEU A 72 -23.45 8.34 -1.87
C LEU A 72 -23.29 9.75 -2.47
N VAL A 73 -22.76 9.86 -3.69
CA VAL A 73 -22.62 11.15 -4.40
C VAL A 73 -24.00 11.74 -4.74
N GLU A 74 -24.95 10.91 -5.14
CA GLU A 74 -26.33 11.32 -5.46
C GLU A 74 -27.18 11.61 -4.21
N GLY A 75 -26.67 11.31 -3.01
CA GLY A 75 -27.41 11.48 -1.75
C GLY A 75 -28.51 10.44 -1.53
N GLY A 76 -28.45 9.31 -2.22
CA GLY A 76 -29.41 8.21 -2.09
C GLY A 76 -29.12 7.29 -0.90
N SER A 77 -30.16 6.61 -0.41
CA SER A 77 -30.06 5.63 0.69
C SER A 77 -30.84 4.32 0.44
N ASN A 78 -31.40 4.15 -0.75
CA ASN A 78 -32.45 3.14 -1.01
C ASN A 78 -31.93 1.84 -1.63
N GLN A 79 -30.63 1.56 -1.54
CA GLN A 79 -30.03 0.34 -2.05
C GLN A 79 -29.26 -0.37 -0.94
N TYR A 80 -29.55 -1.66 -0.76
CA TYR A 80 -28.79 -2.53 0.11
C TYR A 80 -27.56 -3.01 -0.64
N PHE A 81 -26.38 -2.65 -0.16
CA PHE A 81 -25.11 -3.13 -0.68
C PHE A 81 -24.52 -4.20 0.24
N SER A 82 -23.93 -5.24 -0.34
CA SER A 82 -23.22 -6.31 0.37
C SER A 82 -21.82 -5.88 0.86
N VAL A 83 -21.42 -4.64 0.59
CA VAL A 83 -20.08 -4.13 0.86
C VAL A 83 -20.07 -3.05 1.95
N ASN A 84 -18.97 -3.01 2.71
CA ASN A 84 -18.78 -2.03 3.78
C ASN A 84 -18.59 -0.60 3.24
N LEU A 85 -19.05 0.40 4.01
CA LEU A 85 -19.01 1.83 3.67
C LEU A 85 -17.61 2.41 3.42
N GLY A 86 -16.56 1.83 4.01
CA GLY A 86 -15.23 2.45 4.05
C GLY A 86 -14.67 2.83 2.68
N TRP A 87 -14.71 1.91 1.71
CA TRP A 87 -14.18 2.16 0.37
C TRP A 87 -15.10 2.98 -0.53
N PRO A 88 -16.43 2.72 -0.56
CA PRO A 88 -17.41 3.56 -1.26
C PRO A 88 -17.35 5.02 -0.84
N ALA A 89 -17.18 5.31 0.46
CA ALA A 89 -17.09 6.68 0.95
C ALA A 89 -15.83 7.39 0.43
N ILE A 90 -14.69 6.70 0.38
CA ILE A 90 -13.45 7.26 -0.17
C ILE A 90 -13.61 7.50 -1.67
N MET A 91 -14.19 6.54 -2.40
CA MET A 91 -14.50 6.68 -3.82
C MET A 91 -15.44 7.86 -4.09
N ALA A 92 -16.52 8.00 -3.33
CA ALA A 92 -17.47 9.11 -3.45
C ALA A 92 -16.81 10.48 -3.22
N ILE A 93 -15.92 10.58 -2.23
CA ILE A 93 -15.12 11.80 -2.00
C ILE A 93 -14.25 12.11 -3.21
N MET A 94 -13.56 11.12 -3.78
CA MET A 94 -12.74 11.30 -4.98
C MET A 94 -13.58 11.71 -6.19
N MET A 95 -14.72 11.06 -6.41
CA MET A 95 -15.65 11.39 -7.49
C MET A 95 -16.13 12.83 -7.38
N HIS A 96 -16.45 13.29 -6.17
CA HIS A 96 -16.86 14.67 -5.94
C HIS A 96 -15.73 15.69 -6.15
N ILE A 97 -14.51 15.38 -5.72
CA ILE A 97 -13.35 16.28 -5.85
C ILE A 97 -12.87 16.39 -7.30
N PHE A 98 -12.85 15.27 -8.03
CA PHE A 98 -12.28 15.18 -9.37
C PHE A 98 -13.32 15.21 -10.49
N ASP A 99 -14.61 15.39 -10.15
CA ASP A 99 -15.75 15.42 -11.07
C ASP A 99 -15.81 14.18 -11.99
N VAL A 100 -15.78 13.00 -11.35
CA VAL A 100 -15.65 11.71 -12.04
C VAL A 100 -16.96 10.94 -12.03
N THR A 101 -17.35 10.42 -13.20
CA THR A 101 -18.63 9.69 -13.35
C THR A 101 -18.46 8.26 -13.83
N LEU A 102 -17.30 7.91 -14.40
CA LEU A 102 -16.99 6.55 -14.84
C LEU A 102 -15.94 5.89 -13.94
N PHE A 103 -16.06 4.59 -13.75
CA PHE A 103 -15.08 3.82 -12.96
C PHE A 103 -13.67 3.92 -13.57
N SER A 104 -13.55 3.87 -14.91
CA SER A 104 -12.28 3.98 -15.63
C SER A 104 -11.55 5.30 -15.37
N GLU A 105 -12.30 6.37 -15.15
CA GLU A 105 -11.77 7.70 -14.82
C GLU A 105 -11.35 7.78 -13.34
N LEU A 106 -12.06 7.06 -12.45
CA LEU A 106 -11.78 7.04 -11.01
C LEU A 106 -10.53 6.21 -10.67
N LEU A 107 -10.29 5.18 -11.48
CA LEU A 107 -9.30 4.14 -11.22
C LEU A 107 -7.85 4.65 -11.04
N PRO A 108 -7.32 5.60 -11.84
CA PRO A 108 -6.00 6.18 -11.59
C PRO A 108 -5.87 6.81 -10.20
N TYR A 109 -6.91 7.48 -9.71
CA TYR A 109 -6.90 8.11 -8.38
C TYR A 109 -6.90 7.07 -7.27
N VAL A 110 -7.70 6.01 -7.42
CA VAL A 110 -7.73 4.88 -6.48
C VAL A 110 -6.37 4.18 -6.42
N VAL A 111 -5.73 3.99 -7.58
CA VAL A 111 -4.39 3.39 -7.70
C VAL A 111 -3.33 4.26 -6.99
N ILE A 112 -3.32 5.56 -7.26
CA ILE A 112 -2.38 6.50 -6.64
C ILE A 112 -2.60 6.54 -5.13
N PHE A 113 -3.85 6.66 -4.69
CA PHE A 113 -4.18 6.78 -3.28
C PHE A 113 -3.86 5.49 -2.52
N ASN A 114 -4.35 4.35 -2.98
CA ASN A 114 -4.17 3.08 -2.28
C ASN A 114 -2.76 2.50 -2.49
N GLY A 115 -2.38 2.28 -3.74
CA GLY A 115 -1.14 1.58 -4.09
C GLY A 115 0.11 2.38 -3.75
N ILE A 116 0.11 3.68 -4.03
CA ILE A 116 1.30 4.53 -3.86
C ILE A 116 1.28 5.21 -2.49
N MET A 117 0.26 5.99 -2.19
CA MET A 117 0.22 6.81 -0.97
C MET A 117 0.04 5.96 0.29
N LEU A 118 -1.04 5.19 0.39
CA LEU A 118 -1.27 4.32 1.55
C LEU A 118 -0.27 3.16 1.60
N GLY A 119 0.03 2.57 0.44
CA GLY A 119 1.05 1.53 0.30
C GLY A 119 2.42 1.99 0.79
N GLY A 120 2.88 3.17 0.37
CA GLY A 120 4.13 3.78 0.86
C GLY A 120 4.07 4.12 2.35
N LEU A 121 3.01 4.78 2.81
CA LEU A 121 2.86 5.16 4.22
C LEU A 121 2.87 3.94 5.15
N SER A 122 2.27 2.83 4.72
CA SER A 122 2.19 1.59 5.50
C SER A 122 3.57 1.03 5.88
N VAL A 123 4.58 1.15 5.01
CA VAL A 123 5.97 0.74 5.27
C VAL A 123 6.54 1.48 6.49
N VAL A 124 6.34 2.79 6.53
CA VAL A 124 6.82 3.64 7.63
C VAL A 124 6.06 3.33 8.91
N LEU A 125 4.74 3.21 8.82
CA LEU A 125 3.88 2.93 9.97
C LEU A 125 4.23 1.59 10.61
N VAL A 126 4.31 0.52 9.82
CA VAL A 126 4.66 -0.83 10.30
C VAL A 126 6.04 -0.80 10.97
N GLY A 127 7.06 -0.26 10.31
CA GLY A 127 8.40 -0.25 10.91
C GLY A 127 8.50 0.60 12.19
N LYS A 128 7.87 1.79 12.22
CA LYS A 128 7.87 2.65 13.42
C LYS A 128 7.05 2.05 14.56
N LEU A 129 5.93 1.40 14.25
CA LEU A 129 5.09 0.73 15.24
C LEU A 129 5.85 -0.47 15.83
N THR A 130 6.46 -1.33 15.01
CA THR A 130 7.27 -2.46 15.48
C THR A 130 8.45 -1.99 16.33
N ALA A 131 9.15 -0.92 15.93
CA ALA A 131 10.25 -0.37 16.73
C ALA A 131 9.79 0.07 18.13
N ARG A 132 8.60 0.66 18.23
CA ARG A 132 8.02 1.09 19.51
C ARG A 132 7.56 -0.08 20.35
N LEU A 133 6.87 -1.05 19.75
CA LEU A 133 6.35 -2.23 20.47
C LEU A 133 7.47 -3.11 21.01
N LEU A 134 8.54 -3.31 20.23
CA LEU A 134 9.67 -4.17 20.60
C LEU A 134 10.84 -3.42 21.23
N ASN A 135 10.72 -2.10 21.42
CA ASN A 135 11.80 -1.21 21.85
C ASN A 135 13.12 -1.42 21.08
N SER A 136 13.01 -1.76 19.78
CA SER A 136 14.15 -2.13 18.94
C SER A 136 14.06 -1.48 17.57
N VAL A 137 14.97 -0.54 17.31
CA VAL A 137 15.06 0.16 16.02
C VAL A 137 15.37 -0.83 14.89
N ILE A 138 16.21 -1.84 15.15
CA ILE A 138 16.57 -2.87 14.17
C ILE A 138 15.34 -3.71 13.79
N ALA A 139 14.53 -4.11 14.78
CA ALA A 139 13.31 -4.86 14.52
C ALA A 139 12.31 -4.02 13.68
N GLY A 140 12.23 -2.71 13.91
CA GLY A 140 11.43 -1.81 13.09
C GLY A 140 11.92 -1.69 11.65
N TYR A 141 13.24 -1.60 11.44
CA TYR A 141 13.81 -1.63 10.09
C TYR A 141 13.48 -2.94 9.38
N PHE A 142 13.67 -4.08 10.07
CA PHE A 142 13.35 -5.38 9.52
C PHE A 142 11.87 -5.50 9.15
N ALA A 143 10.97 -5.12 10.04
CA ALA A 143 9.52 -5.16 9.78
C ALA A 143 9.10 -4.23 8.63
N GLY A 144 9.61 -3.00 8.59
CA GLY A 144 9.31 -2.07 7.50
C GLY A 144 9.78 -2.60 6.14
N PHE A 145 11.01 -3.12 6.08
CA PHE A 145 11.54 -3.72 4.85
C PHE A 145 10.76 -4.96 4.45
N LEU A 146 10.50 -5.87 5.38
CA LEU A 146 9.73 -7.09 5.13
C LEU A 146 8.34 -6.73 4.59
N TRP A 147 7.67 -5.74 5.19
CA TRP A 147 6.37 -5.24 4.73
C TRP A 147 6.43 -4.67 3.30
N ALA A 148 7.50 -3.93 2.97
CA ALA A 148 7.70 -3.38 1.63
C ALA A 148 7.79 -4.49 0.56
N VAL A 149 8.57 -5.55 0.82
CA VAL A 149 8.83 -6.64 -0.14
C VAL A 149 7.82 -7.80 -0.07
N MET A 150 6.94 -7.79 0.93
CA MET A 150 6.03 -8.90 1.24
C MET A 150 5.20 -9.40 0.05
N PRO A 151 4.64 -8.55 -0.86
CA PRO A 151 3.88 -9.04 -2.00
C PRO A 151 4.71 -9.99 -2.89
N TRP A 152 5.97 -9.63 -3.14
CA TRP A 152 6.89 -10.45 -3.92
C TRP A 152 7.37 -11.67 -3.15
N LEU A 153 7.62 -11.55 -1.84
CA LEU A 153 7.97 -12.71 -1.02
C LEU A 153 6.86 -13.76 -1.05
N ILE A 154 5.61 -13.35 -0.88
CA ILE A 154 4.45 -14.26 -0.93
C ILE A 154 4.34 -14.88 -2.32
N TYR A 155 4.49 -14.07 -3.37
CA TYR A 155 4.47 -14.57 -4.74
C TYR A 155 5.52 -15.67 -5.00
N LEU A 156 6.78 -15.41 -4.62
CA LEU A 156 7.91 -16.32 -4.83
C LEU A 156 7.83 -17.57 -3.93
N LEU A 157 7.48 -17.41 -2.66
CA LEU A 157 7.39 -18.52 -1.71
C LEU A 157 6.25 -19.49 -2.07
N LEU A 158 5.16 -18.97 -2.62
CA LEU A 158 4.01 -19.79 -3.03
C LEU A 158 4.12 -20.26 -4.49
N TRP A 159 5.15 -19.86 -5.23
CA TRP A 159 5.37 -20.30 -6.61
C TRP A 159 5.44 -21.80 -6.85
N PRO A 160 6.09 -22.61 -6.01
CA PRO A 160 6.08 -24.06 -6.21
C PRO A 160 4.77 -24.73 -5.78
N HIS A 161 3.78 -24.01 -5.26
CA HIS A 161 2.55 -24.61 -4.75
C HIS A 161 1.65 -25.09 -5.91
N PRO A 162 1.07 -26.31 -5.85
CA PRO A 162 0.20 -26.83 -6.92
C PRO A 162 -1.05 -25.99 -7.20
N TYR A 163 -1.47 -25.18 -6.22
CA TYR A 163 -2.58 -24.23 -6.32
C TYR A 163 -2.09 -22.80 -6.06
N ALA A 164 -0.92 -22.43 -6.59
CA ALA A 164 -0.27 -21.15 -6.30
C ALA A 164 -1.22 -19.96 -6.46
N ASP A 165 -2.13 -20.00 -7.43
CA ASP A 165 -3.05 -18.90 -7.73
C ASP A 165 -4.05 -18.68 -6.59
N LEU A 166 -4.67 -19.75 -6.08
CA LEU A 166 -5.60 -19.68 -4.96
C LEU A 166 -4.93 -19.20 -3.67
N VAL A 167 -3.65 -19.55 -3.45
CA VAL A 167 -2.94 -19.20 -2.22
C VAL A 167 -2.36 -17.77 -2.28
N ARG A 168 -2.15 -17.23 -3.49
CA ARG A 168 -1.71 -15.83 -3.71
C ARG A 168 -2.86 -14.83 -3.74
N MET A 169 -4.05 -15.27 -4.14
CA MET A 169 -5.30 -14.49 -4.25
C MET A 169 -5.69 -13.63 -3.02
N PRO A 170 -5.41 -13.99 -1.76
CA PRO A 170 -5.76 -13.13 -0.63
C PRO A 170 -4.88 -11.89 -0.52
N TYR A 171 -3.68 -11.93 -1.10
CA TYR A 171 -2.62 -10.99 -0.80
C TYR A 171 -2.23 -10.12 -1.98
N VAL A 172 -2.20 -10.70 -3.18
CA VAL A 172 -1.78 -9.97 -4.37
C VAL A 172 -2.86 -8.98 -4.82
N PRO A 173 -4.14 -9.34 -4.97
CA PRO A 173 -5.23 -8.41 -5.29
C PRO A 173 -5.63 -7.49 -4.12
N GLY A 174 -5.59 -7.97 -2.88
CA GLY A 174 -5.95 -7.13 -1.72
C GLY A 174 -4.96 -5.98 -1.47
N VAL A 175 -3.70 -6.17 -1.87
CA VAL A 175 -2.65 -5.16 -1.84
C VAL A 175 -2.54 -4.42 -3.18
N ALA A 176 -2.86 -5.10 -4.27
CA ALA A 176 -2.89 -4.55 -5.62
C ALA A 176 -4.34 -4.31 -6.01
N TRP A 177 -4.89 -3.16 -5.61
CA TRP A 177 -6.03 -2.46 -6.24
C TRP A 177 -5.77 -2.11 -7.72
N LEU A 178 -4.99 -2.94 -8.39
CA LEU A 178 -4.17 -2.64 -9.54
C LEU A 178 -4.52 -3.65 -10.60
N GLN A 179 -5.69 -3.44 -11.19
CA GLN A 179 -5.86 -3.69 -12.60
C GLN A 179 -6.83 -2.62 -13.12
N GLY A 180 -6.28 -1.65 -13.85
CA GLY A 180 -7.03 -0.70 -14.64
C GLY A 180 -6.48 -0.47 -16.05
N LEU A 181 -7.39 -0.68 -17.02
CA LEU A 181 -7.40 -0.34 -18.46
C LEU A 181 -6.82 -1.36 -19.45
N PRO A 182 -7.54 -1.63 -20.56
CA PRO A 182 -7.88 -2.91 -21.22
C PRO A 182 -6.75 -3.81 -21.77
#